data_AF-A0A4R4XML2-F1
#
_entry.id   AF-A0A4R4XML2-F1
#
_cell.length_a   1.000
_cell.length_b   1.000
_cell.length_c   1.000
_cell.angle_alpha   90.00
_cell.angle_beta   90.00
_cell.angle_gamma   90.00
#
_symmetry.space_group_name_H-M   'P 1'
#
loop_
_entity.id
_entity.type
_entity.pdbx_description
1 polymer ?
#
loop_
_entity_poly.entity_id
_entity_poly.type
_entity_poly.pdbx_seq_one_letter_code
_entity_poly.pdbx_strand_id
1 'polypeptide(L)'
;MTAAKKYRRWCVCACCGLEGWHSSNGWRHACYQRWVYAGRPDSGPPPPRRAGRGAEAASRIEDYVELRSWQVPREEAAERLGVSIRTLFRYDRRLKAGAS
;
A
#
# COMPACT_ATOMS: atom_id res chain seq x y z
N MET A 1 16.98 6.89 -32.21
CA MET A 1 17.57 7.69 -31.11
C MET A 1 16.69 7.52 -29.87
N THR A 2 17.08 6.65 -28.94
CA THR A 2 16.28 6.30 -27.77
C THR A 2 16.40 7.39 -26.73
N ALA A 3 15.32 8.15 -26.49
CA ALA A 3 15.31 9.23 -25.52
C ALA A 3 15.66 8.70 -24.11
N ALA A 4 16.77 9.17 -23.54
CA ALA A 4 17.14 8.87 -22.18
C ALA A 4 16.02 9.33 -21.22
N LYS A 5 15.39 8.39 -20.51
CA LYS A 5 14.34 8.67 -19.51
C LYS A 5 14.96 9.43 -18.33
N LYS A 6 15.01 10.75 -18.43
CA LYS A 6 15.71 11.68 -17.54
C LYS A 6 14.89 12.01 -16.29
N TYR A 7 14.47 11.01 -15.51
CA TYR A 7 13.70 11.26 -14.28
C TYR A 7 14.13 10.35 -13.11
N ARG A 8 15.44 10.29 -12.84
CA ARG A 8 16.01 9.68 -11.62
C ARG A 8 16.46 10.74 -10.62
N ARG A 9 15.68 11.81 -10.44
CA ARG A 9 15.99 12.84 -9.44
C ARG A 9 15.12 12.64 -8.21
N TRP A 10 15.71 12.72 -7.03
CA TRP A 10 14.97 12.78 -5.77
C TRP A 10 14.39 14.20 -5.61
N CYS A 11 13.13 14.35 -5.18
CA CYS A 11 12.52 15.67 -4.95
C CYS A 11 11.63 15.69 -3.71
N VAL A 12 11.48 16.88 -3.12
CA VAL A 12 10.38 17.20 -2.20
C VAL A 12 9.11 17.41 -3.02
N CYS A 13 8.07 16.63 -2.74
CA CYS A 13 6.83 16.67 -3.51
C CYS A 13 6.02 17.94 -3.22
N ALA A 14 5.72 18.75 -4.24
CA ALA A 14 4.89 19.96 -4.10
C ALA A 14 3.45 19.70 -3.62
N CYS A 15 2.92 18.48 -3.80
CA CYS A 15 1.57 18.13 -3.34
C CYS A 15 1.51 17.73 -1.85
N CYS A 16 2.51 17.01 -1.35
CA CYS A 16 2.43 16.38 -0.02
C CYS A 16 3.64 16.63 0.88
N GLY A 17 4.63 17.41 0.43
CA GLY A 17 5.87 17.70 1.16
C GLY A 17 6.81 16.51 1.33
N LEU A 18 6.38 15.28 1.00
CA LEU A 18 7.21 14.10 1.17
C LEU A 18 8.26 13.98 0.07
N GLU A 19 9.42 13.49 0.46
CA GLU A 19 10.47 13.15 -0.48
C GLU A 19 10.17 11.88 -1.29
N GLY A 20 10.78 11.77 -2.45
CA GLY A 20 10.80 10.55 -3.24
C GLY A 20 11.22 10.78 -4.69
N TRP A 21 11.08 9.73 -5.49
CA TRP A 21 11.40 9.77 -6.92
C TRP A 21 10.56 10.81 -7.66
N HIS A 22 11.20 11.82 -8.22
CA HIS A 22 10.59 12.87 -9.02
C HIS A 22 10.02 12.28 -10.31
N SER A 23 8.80 12.69 -10.66
CA SER A 23 8.23 12.45 -11.99
C SER A 23 8.16 13.76 -12.75
N SER A 24 7.00 14.42 -12.75
CA SER A 24 6.76 15.71 -13.39
C SER A 24 5.96 16.60 -12.43
N ASN A 25 5.86 17.90 -12.73
CA ASN A 25 5.10 18.90 -11.95
C ASN A 25 5.59 19.06 -10.49
N GLY A 26 6.87 18.80 -10.22
CA GLY A 26 7.42 18.88 -8.86
C GLY A 26 6.84 17.82 -7.91
N TRP A 27 6.23 16.76 -8.44
CA TRP A 27 5.62 15.71 -7.64
C TRP A 27 6.47 14.44 -7.62
N ARG A 28 6.45 13.77 -6.47
CA ARG A 28 6.92 12.39 -6.39
C ARG A 28 6.03 11.46 -7.23
N HIS A 29 6.59 10.37 -7.72
CA HIS A 29 5.94 9.42 -8.63
C HIS A 29 4.55 8.98 -8.16
N ALA A 30 4.37 8.69 -6.86
CA ALA A 30 3.07 8.30 -6.32
C ALA A 30 1.98 9.38 -6.47
N CYS A 31 2.33 10.66 -6.28
CA CYS A 31 1.39 11.77 -6.46
C CYS A 31 1.12 12.04 -7.94
N TYR A 32 2.16 11.96 -8.78
CA TYR A 32 2.00 12.04 -10.23
C TYR A 32 1.06 10.95 -10.78
N GLN A 33 1.25 9.69 -10.38
CA GLN A 33 0.38 8.58 -10.78
C GLN A 33 -1.07 8.79 -10.32
N ARG A 34 -1.29 9.25 -9.07
CA ARG A 34 -2.64 9.59 -8.58
C ARG A 34 -3.33 10.65 -9.44
N TRP A 35 -2.60 11.69 -9.84
CA TRP A 35 -3.14 12.74 -10.71
C TRP A 35 -3.49 12.19 -12.10
N VAL A 36 -2.62 11.37 -12.70
CA VAL A 36 -2.88 10.73 -13.99
C VAL A 36 -4.11 9.83 -13.93
N TYR A 37 -4.23 8.98 -12.90
CA TYR A 37 -5.39 8.09 -12.73
C TYR A 37 -6.70 8.81 -12.46
N ALA A 38 -6.64 10.04 -11.95
CA ALA A 38 -7.82 10.87 -11.70
C ALA A 38 -8.26 11.69 -12.93
N GLY A 39 -7.63 11.50 -14.09
CA GLY A 39 -7.96 12.26 -15.30
C GLY A 39 -7.33 13.65 -15.33
N ARG A 40 -6.25 13.87 -14.58
CA ARG A 40 -5.46 15.12 -14.59
C ARG A 40 -6.25 16.38 -14.21
N PRO A 41 -6.91 16.41 -13.04
CA PRO A 41 -7.63 17.61 -12.59
C PRO A 41 -6.69 18.81 -12.38
N ASP A 42 -7.20 20.02 -12.62
CA ASP A 42 -6.44 21.27 -12.45
C ASP A 42 -6.06 21.55 -10.99
N SER A 43 -6.86 21.05 -10.04
CA SER A 43 -6.61 21.18 -8.60
C SER A 43 -5.44 20.31 -8.10
N GLY A 44 -4.85 19.47 -8.96
CA GLY A 44 -3.75 18.57 -8.61
C GLY A 44 -4.20 17.19 -8.12
N PRO A 45 -3.26 16.33 -7.67
CA PRO A 45 -3.55 14.93 -7.34
C PRO A 45 -4.58 14.80 -6.21
N PRO A 46 -5.71 14.08 -6.41
CA PRO A 46 -6.73 13.93 -5.38
C PRO A 46 -6.18 13.15 -4.20
N PRO A 47 -6.56 13.47 -2.95
CA PRO A 47 -5.94 12.93 -1.73
C PRO A 47 -5.77 11.41 -1.79
N PRO A 48 -4.73 10.85 -1.17
CA PRO A 48 -4.57 9.42 -1.13
C PRO A 48 -5.85 8.81 -0.55
N ARG A 49 -6.35 7.72 -1.16
CA ARG A 49 -7.47 6.97 -0.61
C ARG A 49 -7.08 6.63 0.84
N ARG A 50 -7.79 7.21 1.81
CA ARG A 50 -7.48 7.02 3.23
C ARG A 50 -7.38 5.52 3.47
N ALA A 51 -6.31 5.10 4.14
CA ALA A 51 -6.06 3.72 4.52
C ALA A 51 -7.06 3.27 5.61
N GLY A 52 -8.37 3.43 5.39
CA GLY A 52 -9.42 2.98 6.32
C GLY A 52 -9.38 1.47 6.55
N ARG A 53 -8.77 0.72 5.62
CA ARG A 53 -8.49 -0.72 5.79
C ARG A 53 -7.30 -1.02 6.72
N GLY A 54 -6.59 -0.01 7.24
CA GLY A 54 -5.39 -0.23 8.06
C GLY A 54 -5.72 -0.80 9.44
N ALA A 55 -6.66 -0.16 10.15
CA ALA A 55 -7.10 -0.60 11.47
C ALA A 55 -7.88 -1.93 11.39
N GLU A 56 -8.79 -2.04 10.42
CA GLU A 56 -9.56 -3.26 10.16
C GLU A 56 -8.69 -4.43 9.71
N ALA A 57 -7.58 -4.17 9.02
CA ALA A 57 -6.59 -5.20 8.69
C ALA A 57 -5.67 -5.54 9.87
N ALA A 58 -5.37 -4.59 10.77
CA ALA A 58 -4.57 -4.85 11.96
C ALA A 58 -5.32 -5.77 12.93
N SER A 59 -6.58 -5.46 13.24
CA SER A 59 -7.44 -6.33 14.06
C SER A 59 -7.56 -7.73 13.45
N ARG A 60 -7.81 -7.85 12.14
CA ARG A 60 -7.84 -9.18 11.49
C ARG A 60 -6.50 -9.94 11.50
N ILE A 61 -5.38 -9.24 11.59
CA ILE A 61 -4.06 -9.89 11.72
C ILE A 61 -3.88 -10.41 13.15
N GLU A 62 -4.32 -9.64 14.15
CA GLU A 62 -4.30 -10.08 15.56
C GLU A 62 -5.17 -11.32 15.76
N ASP A 63 -6.42 -11.30 15.27
CA ASP A 63 -7.32 -12.46 15.31
C ASP A 63 -6.71 -13.68 14.58
N TYR A 64 -6.02 -13.45 13.45
CA TYR A 64 -5.31 -14.52 12.74
C TYR A 64 -4.15 -15.09 13.56
N VAL A 65 -3.36 -14.25 14.23
CA VAL A 65 -2.26 -14.71 15.09
C VAL A 65 -2.79 -15.55 16.24
N GLU A 66 -3.90 -15.14 16.87
CA GLU A 66 -4.57 -15.91 17.92
C GLU A 66 -5.00 -17.29 17.41
N LEU A 67 -5.70 -17.37 16.28
CA LEU A 67 -6.10 -18.65 15.67
C LEU A 67 -4.89 -19.54 15.35
N ARG A 68 -3.78 -18.96 14.90
CA ARG A 68 -2.54 -19.70 14.64
C ARG A 68 -1.87 -20.20 15.91
N SER A 69 -2.02 -19.52 17.05
CA SER A 69 -1.53 -19.97 18.35
C SER A 69 -2.25 -21.23 18.84
N TRP A 70 -3.54 -21.37 18.51
CA TRP A 70 -4.34 -22.58 18.75
C TRP A 70 -4.17 -23.66 17.66
N GLN A 71 -3.18 -23.49 16.77
CA GLN A 71 -2.87 -24.42 15.68
C GLN A 71 -4.01 -24.61 14.65
N VAL A 72 -4.98 -23.69 14.59
CA VAL A 72 -6.09 -23.74 13.61
C VAL A 72 -5.54 -23.69 12.17
N PRO A 73 -5.94 -24.59 11.26
CA PRO A 73 -5.46 -24.60 9.89
C PRO A 73 -5.88 -23.34 9.12
N ARG A 74 -5.14 -23.00 8.06
CA ARG A 74 -5.33 -21.74 7.33
C ARG A 74 -6.70 -21.66 6.65
N GLU A 75 -7.21 -22.76 6.14
CA GLU A 75 -8.52 -22.81 5.49
C GLU A 75 -9.62 -22.41 6.48
N GLU A 76 -9.64 -23.06 7.64
CA GLU A 76 -10.59 -22.78 8.71
C GLU A 76 -10.43 -21.36 9.27
N ALA A 77 -9.20 -20.87 9.43
CA ALA A 77 -8.96 -19.49 9.86
C ALA A 77 -9.48 -18.47 8.83
N ALA A 78 -9.40 -18.79 7.52
CA ALA A 78 -9.88 -17.92 6.46
C ALA A 78 -11.41 -17.80 6.50
N GLU A 79 -12.08 -18.94 6.71
CA GLU A 79 -13.54 -19.00 6.89
C GLU A 79 -13.99 -18.22 8.11
N ARG A 80 -13.38 -18.45 9.28
CA ARG A 80 -13.72 -17.76 10.54
C ARG A 80 -13.54 -16.24 10.45
N LEU A 81 -12.52 -15.77 9.75
CA LEU A 81 -12.23 -14.36 9.56
C LEU A 81 -13.00 -13.73 8.38
N GLY A 82 -13.75 -14.53 7.62
CA GLY A 82 -14.47 -14.07 6.42
C GLY A 82 -13.54 -13.52 5.33
N VAL A 83 -12.33 -14.09 5.18
CA VAL A 83 -11.33 -13.67 4.19
C VAL A 83 -10.91 -14.82 3.29
N SER A 84 -10.29 -14.50 2.14
CA SER A 84 -9.69 -15.54 1.29
C SER A 84 -8.39 -16.10 1.89
N ILE A 85 -8.06 -17.35 1.57
CA ILE A 85 -6.75 -17.94 1.89
C ILE A 85 -5.59 -17.08 1.35
N ARG A 86 -5.75 -16.46 0.18
CA ARG A 86 -4.77 -15.52 -0.40
C ARG A 86 -4.52 -14.31 0.51
N THR A 87 -5.53 -13.86 1.27
CA THR A 87 -5.39 -12.81 2.28
C THR A 87 -4.53 -13.27 3.44
N LEU A 88 -4.72 -14.50 3.94
CA LEU A 88 -3.89 -15.05 5.02
C LEU A 88 -2.42 -15.18 4.60
N PHE A 89 -2.14 -15.58 3.37
CA PHE A 89 -0.75 -15.58 2.86
C PHE A 89 -0.12 -14.17 2.87
N ARG A 90 -0.91 -13.11 2.68
CA ARG A 90 -0.39 -11.73 2.83
C ARG A 90 -0.13 -11.41 4.30
N TYR A 91 -0.95 -11.88 5.22
CA TYR A 91 -0.71 -11.74 6.67
C TYR A 91 0.57 -12.46 7.08
N ASP A 92 0.78 -13.71 6.65
CA ASP A 92 2.02 -14.45 6.88
C ASP A 92 3.26 -13.67 6.40
N ARG A 93 3.21 -13.08 5.20
CA ARG A 93 4.30 -12.25 4.68
C ARG A 93 4.54 -11.00 5.51
N ARG A 94 3.47 -10.38 6.03
CA ARG A 94 3.56 -9.19 6.86
C ARG A 94 4.11 -9.49 8.25
N LEU A 95 3.68 -10.60 8.87
CA LEU A 95 4.22 -11.08 10.15
C LEU A 95 5.71 -11.42 10.02
N LYS A 96 6.12 -12.10 8.93
CA LYS A 96 7.54 -12.37 8.66
C LYS A 96 8.35 -11.09 8.47
N ALA A 97 7.81 -10.07 7.81
CA ALA A 97 8.51 -8.81 7.55
C ALA A 97 8.61 -7.90 8.79
N GLY A 98 7.73 -8.05 9.78
CA GLY A 98 7.77 -7.30 11.04
C GLY A 98 8.54 -7.99 12.17
N ALA A 99 8.96 -9.24 11.97
CA ALA A 99 9.75 -10.03 12.92
C ALA A 99 11.28 -9.93 12.66
N SER A 100 11.72 -8.92 11.89
CA SER A 100 13.13 -8.65 11.56
C SER A 100 13.64 -7.38 12.24
#